data_AF-W6PQ95-F1
#
_entry.id   AF-W6PQ95-F1
#
_cell.length_a   1.000
_cell.length_b   1.000
_cell.length_c   1.000
_cell.angle_alpha   90.00
_cell.angle_beta   90.00
_cell.angle_gamma   90.00
#
_symmetry.space_group_name_H-M   'P 1'
#
loop_
_entity.id
_entity.type
_entity.pdbx_description
1 polymer ?
#
loop_
_entity_poly.entity_id
_entity_poly.type
_entity_poly.pdbx_seq_one_letter_code
_entity_poly.pdbx_strand_id
1 'polypeptide(L)'
;MKLTIFFPLAAFLSWTVADPLDDASPCLIRCLNEASAVAGCLSSIDYKCTCPSPAFKDTLGTCLKVSCTAADLTVAGELHKKRCGGSPPQ
;
A
#
# COMPACT_ATOMS: atom_id res chain seq x y z
N MET A 1 -9.15 -27.12 -50.97
CA MET A 1 -9.93 -26.35 -49.97
C MET A 1 -9.07 -26.31 -48.70
N LYS A 2 -8.21 -25.33 -48.41
CA LYS A 2 -8.43 -23.93 -47.99
C LYS A 2 -9.50 -23.78 -46.90
N LEU A 3 -9.06 -23.65 -45.65
CA LEU A 3 -9.62 -22.73 -44.66
C LEU A 3 -8.54 -22.35 -43.63
N THR A 4 -7.79 -21.34 -44.03
CA THR A 4 -6.95 -20.48 -43.20
C THR A 4 -7.81 -19.82 -42.12
N ILE A 5 -7.59 -20.16 -40.85
CA ILE A 5 -8.07 -19.39 -39.71
C ILE A 5 -6.85 -18.67 -39.14
N PHE A 6 -6.76 -17.38 -39.48
CA PHE A 6 -5.87 -16.41 -38.85
C PHE A 6 -6.34 -16.22 -37.40
N PHE A 7 -5.62 -16.82 -36.46
CA PHE A 7 -5.73 -16.46 -35.05
C PHE A 7 -5.13 -15.06 -34.90
N PRO A 8 -5.90 -14.02 -34.57
CA PRO A 8 -5.32 -12.71 -34.35
C PRO A 8 -4.41 -12.82 -33.13
N LEU A 9 -3.24 -12.19 -33.20
CA LEU A 9 -2.41 -11.92 -32.05
C LEU A 9 -3.27 -11.19 -31.01
N ALA A 10 -3.84 -11.93 -30.06
CA ALA A 10 -4.19 -11.37 -28.78
C ALA A 10 -2.86 -11.04 -28.12
N ALA A 11 -2.43 -9.79 -28.29
CA ALA A 11 -1.46 -9.19 -27.40
C ALA A 11 -2.07 -9.30 -26.00
N PHE A 12 -1.62 -10.31 -25.25
CA PHE A 12 -1.80 -10.37 -23.81
C PHE A 12 -1.08 -9.14 -23.28
N LEU A 13 -1.82 -8.05 -23.09
CA LEU A 13 -1.39 -6.97 -22.23
C LEU A 13 -1.27 -7.61 -20.85
N SER A 14 -0.05 -8.04 -20.51
CA SER A 14 0.33 -8.46 -19.17
C SER A 14 -0.05 -7.33 -18.25
N TRP A 15 -1.19 -7.48 -17.59
CA TRP A 15 -1.55 -6.64 -16.47
C TRP A 15 -0.66 -7.10 -15.33
N THR A 16 0.56 -6.57 -15.27
CA THR A 16 1.31 -6.56 -14.03
C THR A 16 0.51 -5.66 -13.11
N VAL A 17 -0.33 -6.28 -12.28
CA VAL A 17 -0.80 -5.60 -11.08
C VAL A 17 0.46 -5.38 -10.26
N ALA A 18 1.10 -4.22 -10.42
CA ALA A 18 2.19 -3.82 -9.57
C ALA A 18 1.63 -3.88 -8.15
N ASP A 19 2.16 -4.80 -7.32
CA ASP A 19 1.73 -4.83 -5.94
C ASP A 19 2.15 -3.48 -5.34
N PRO A 20 1.25 -2.69 -4.72
CA PRO A 20 1.55 -1.34 -4.26
C PRO A 20 2.69 -1.28 -3.21
N LEU A 21 3.21 -2.43 -2.79
CA LEU A 21 4.37 -2.57 -1.91
C LEU A 21 5.70 -2.76 -2.64
N ASP A 22 5.69 -3.26 -3.88
CA ASP A 22 6.91 -3.43 -4.69
C ASP A 22 7.50 -2.06 -5.11
N ASP A 23 6.64 -1.04 -5.17
CA ASP A 23 6.99 0.37 -5.45
C ASP A 23 6.90 1.28 -4.20
N ALA A 24 6.80 0.72 -2.99
CA ALA A 24 6.76 1.54 -1.78
C ALA A 24 8.10 2.27 -1.61
N SER A 25 8.06 3.60 -1.60
CA SER A 25 9.29 4.39 -1.49
C SER A 25 10.03 4.10 -0.17
N PRO A 26 11.36 4.29 -0.13
CA PRO A 26 12.13 4.18 1.11
C PRO A 26 11.59 5.07 2.23
N CYS A 27 10.99 6.23 1.88
CA CYS A 27 10.39 7.13 2.84
C CYS A 27 9.14 6.52 3.49
N LEU A 28 8.25 5.94 2.67
CA LEU A 28 7.06 5.25 3.14
C LEU A 28 7.42 4.07 4.05
N ILE A 29 8.40 3.25 3.65
CA ILE A 29 8.86 2.11 4.45
C ILE A 29 9.39 2.57 5.81
N ARG A 30 10.21 3.63 5.85
CA ARG A 30 10.72 4.19 7.10
C ARG A 30 9.56 4.66 8.00
N CYS A 31 8.62 5.43 7.47
CA CYS A 31 7.50 5.94 8.25
C CYS A 31 6.58 4.83 8.77
N LEU A 32 6.36 3.77 7.99
CA LEU A 32 5.62 2.59 8.43
C LEU A 32 6.32 1.88 9.60
N ASN A 33 7.64 1.75 9.55
CA ASN A 33 8.42 1.11 10.62
C ASN A 33 8.45 1.96 11.89
N GLU A 34 8.65 3.27 11.77
CA GLU A 34 8.62 4.20 12.90
C GLU A 34 7.25 4.18 13.59
N ALA A 35 6.17 4.28 12.82
CA ALA A 35 4.81 4.22 13.35
C ALA A 35 4.53 2.89 14.06
N SER A 36 5.04 1.77 13.52
CA SER A 36 4.91 0.45 14.16
C SER A 36 5.61 0.39 15.51
N ALA A 37 6.84 0.89 15.56
CA ALA A 37 7.64 0.93 16.79
C ALA A 37 6.98 1.80 17.87
N VAL A 38 6.51 3.00 17.50
CA VAL A 38 5.81 3.92 18.42
C VAL A 38 4.49 3.33 18.92
N ALA A 39 3.75 2.63 18.06
CA ALA A 39 2.51 1.97 18.42
C ALA A 39 2.70 0.67 19.22
N GLY A 40 3.93 0.18 19.38
CA GLY A 40 4.22 -1.11 20.01
C GLY A 40 3.75 -2.32 19.20
N CYS A 41 3.53 -2.16 17.89
CA CYS A 41 3.16 -3.24 17.00
C CYS A 41 4.39 -4.05 16.57
N LEU A 42 4.21 -5.35 16.33
CA LEU A 42 5.32 -6.24 15.93
C LEU A 42 5.96 -5.81 14.61
N SER A 43 5.16 -5.26 13.69
CA SER A 43 5.60 -4.73 12.41
C SER A 43 4.50 -3.88 11.77
N SER A 44 4.82 -3.23 10.64
CA SER A 44 3.86 -2.46 9.86
C SER A 44 2.83 -3.31 9.12
N ILE A 45 3.02 -4.63 9.12
CA ILE A 45 2.08 -5.61 8.57
C ILE A 45 1.27 -6.33 9.65
N ASP A 46 1.46 -6.01 10.92
CA ASP A 46 0.61 -6.46 12.01
C ASP A 46 -0.71 -5.67 11.98
N TYR A 47 -1.57 -5.99 11.02
CA TYR A 47 -2.81 -5.25 10.77
C TYR A 47 -3.77 -5.29 11.95
N LYS A 48 -3.73 -6.36 12.77
CA LYS A 48 -4.53 -6.46 13.98
C LYS A 48 -4.12 -5.42 15.03
N CYS A 49 -2.85 -5.05 15.07
CA CYS A 49 -2.34 -3.98 15.93
C CYS A 49 -2.43 -2.59 15.27
N THR A 50 -1.93 -2.47 14.04
CA THR A 50 -1.73 -1.18 13.35
C THR A 50 -3.03 -0.53 12.91
N CYS A 51 -4.01 -1.29 12.42
CA CYS A 51 -5.28 -0.74 11.94
C CYS A 51 -6.12 -0.05 13.03
N PRO A 52 -6.32 -0.64 14.24
CA PRO A 52 -7.06 0.02 15.30
C PRO A 52 -6.23 1.08 16.06
N SER A 53 -4.90 1.10 15.91
CA SER A 53 -4.02 1.96 16.71
C SER A 53 -4.04 3.43 16.25
N PRO A 54 -4.53 4.38 17.09
CA PRO A 54 -4.43 5.81 16.80
C PRO A 54 -2.97 6.26 16.76
N ALA A 55 -2.14 5.75 17.68
CA ALA A 55 -0.71 6.06 17.74
C ALA A 55 0.02 5.71 16.44
N PHE A 56 -0.32 4.57 15.83
CA PHE A 56 0.21 4.19 14.52
C PHE A 56 -0.21 5.19 13.44
N LYS A 57 -1.52 5.49 13.35
CA LYS A 57 -2.07 6.39 12.32
C LYS A 57 -1.52 7.81 12.42
N ASP A 58 -1.42 8.35 13.64
CA ASP A 58 -0.95 9.71 13.89
C ASP A 58 0.55 9.84 13.62
N THR A 59 1.35 8.86 14.06
CA THR A 59 2.80 8.83 13.80
C THR A 59 3.09 8.67 12.31
N LEU A 60 2.41 7.73 11.64
CA LEU A 60 2.55 7.52 10.20
C LEU A 60 2.18 8.79 9.43
N GLY A 61 1.02 9.39 9.76
CA GLY A 61 0.55 10.62 9.13
C GLY A 61 1.49 11.80 9.32
N THR A 62 2.10 11.94 10.50
CA THR A 62 3.07 12.98 10.80
C THR A 62 4.37 12.76 10.03
N CYS A 63 4.92 11.55 10.07
CA CYS A 63 6.16 11.22 9.37
C CYS A 63 6.04 11.46 7.86
N LEU A 64 4.93 11.01 7.25
CA LEU A 64 4.68 11.19 5.82
C LEU A 64 4.62 12.68 5.44
N LYS A 65 3.90 13.50 6.22
CA LYS A 65 3.77 14.94 5.96
C LYS A 65 5.09 15.70 6.06
N VAL A 66 5.95 15.31 7.01
CA VAL A 66 7.21 16.01 7.26
C VAL A 66 8.30 15.57 6.29
N SER A 67 8.30 14.30 5.92
CA SER A 67 9.51 13.69 5.34
C SER A 67 9.32 13.08 3.95
N CYS A 68 8.08 12.89 3.50
CA CYS A 68 7.78 12.17 2.27
C CYS A 68 7.04 13.03 1.24
N THR A 69 6.85 12.49 0.05
CA THR A 69 6.18 13.18 -1.06
C THR A 69 4.66 13.02 -0.99
N ALA A 70 3.92 13.87 -1.71
CA ALA A 70 2.46 13.72 -1.82
C ALA A 70 2.03 12.37 -2.44
N ALA A 71 2.88 11.78 -3.29
CA ALA A 71 2.65 10.43 -3.83
C ALA A 71 2.70 9.37 -2.72
N ASP A 72 3.65 9.48 -1.79
CA ASP A 72 3.76 8.55 -0.65
C ASP A 72 2.54 8.61 0.28
N LEU A 73 1.97 9.80 0.49
CA LEU A 73 0.73 9.93 1.26
C LEU A 73 -0.43 9.21 0.57
N THR A 74 -0.52 9.31 -0.75
CA THR A 74 -1.56 8.65 -1.55
C THR A 74 -1.40 7.13 -1.47
N VAL A 75 -0.18 6.61 -1.68
CA VAL A 75 0.12 5.18 -1.58
C VAL A 75 -0.17 4.66 -0.16
N ALA A 76 0.24 5.38 0.89
CA ALA A 76 -0.05 5.01 2.27
C ALA A 76 -1.55 4.92 2.54
N GLY A 77 -2.34 5.86 2.00
CA GLY A 77 -3.80 5.86 2.12
C GLY A 77 -4.45 4.64 1.44
N GLU A 78 -4.07 4.35 0.20
CA GLU A 78 -4.57 3.18 -0.53
C GLU A 78 -4.15 1.86 0.13
N LEU A 79 -2.91 1.80 0.62
CA LEU A 79 -2.40 0.67 1.38
C LEU A 79 -3.20 0.44 2.67
N HIS A 80 -3.51 1.52 3.40
CA HIS A 80 -4.35 1.45 4.60
C HIS A 80 -5.76 0.95 4.27
N LYS A 81 -6.41 1.49 3.23
CA LYS A 81 -7.73 1.00 2.78
C LYS A 81 -7.69 -0.49 2.42
N LYS A 82 -6.68 -0.93 1.66
CA LYS A 82 -6.51 -2.34 1.23
C LYS A 82 -6.34 -3.28 2.42
N ARG A 83 -5.61 -2.87 3.46
CA ARG A 83 -5.24 -3.72 4.61
C ARG A 83 -6.24 -3.68 5.76
N CYS A 84 -6.79 -2.51 6.06
CA CYS A 84 -7.62 -2.27 7.23
C CYS A 84 -9.12 -2.27 6.92
N GLY A 85 -9.50 -2.24 5.63
CA GLY A 85 -10.88 -1.96 5.23
C GLY A 85 -11.23 -0.49 5.44
N GLY A 86 -12.22 0.01 4.69
CA GLY A 86 -12.67 1.39 4.79
C GLY A 86 -13.35 1.69 6.13
N SER A 87 -12.83 2.73 6.81
CA SER A 87 -13.24 3.41 8.06
C SER A 87 -13.02 2.66 9.39
N PRO A 88 -12.40 3.34 10.40
CA PRO A 88 -12.40 2.87 11.78
C PRO A 88 -13.84 2.77 12.31
N PRO A 89 -14.11 1.95 13.36
CA PRO A 89 -15.41 1.96 14.01
C PRO A 89 -15.75 3.39 14.45
N GLN A 90 -16.98 3.80 14.12
CA GLN A 90 -17.58 5.05 14.61
C GLN A 90 -17.64 5.07 16.13
#